data_AF-G9L2P9-F1
#
_entry.id   AF-G9L2P9-F1
#
_cell.length_a   1.000
_cell.length_b   1.000
_cell.length_c   1.000
_cell.angle_alpha   90.00
_cell.angle_beta   90.00
_cell.angle_gamma   90.00
#
_symmetry.space_group_name_H-M   'P 1'
#
loop_
_entity.id
_entity.type
_entity.pdbx_description
1 polymer ?
#
loop_
_entity_poly.entity_id
_entity_poly.type
_entity_poly.pdbx_seq_one_letter_code
_entity_poly.pdbx_strand_id
1 'polypeptide(L)'
;PKALKGKIVGREKKVIHPYSRRAAQITREAHKQEKKEKLKNEKALRLNLIGEKLQWFQSHLDPQKVGYSKKDACELIERYLNRFSSELEQIKLHNSIKDRQGRRHYSRETVIKQTMERERQQYEGYGLEIPDIINAGNLRTFREWDFDLKKLPNIKMRKICANDAVPKKCKKKTVTAVDTDLGELELKDESSDSDEEMTAV
;
A
#
# COMPACT_ATOMS: atom_id res chain seq x y z
N PRO A 1 62.25 14.34 3.10
CA PRO A 1 61.19 13.34 3.40
C PRO A 1 60.81 13.31 4.90
N LYS A 2 59.68 13.91 5.28
CA LYS A 2 59.18 13.87 6.68
C LYS A 2 58.43 12.55 6.89
N ALA A 3 58.93 11.72 7.81
CA ALA A 3 58.38 10.40 8.11
C ALA A 3 56.95 10.48 8.65
N LEU A 4 56.06 9.66 8.09
CA LEU A 4 54.71 9.40 8.61
C LEU A 4 54.83 8.66 9.95
N LYS A 5 54.60 9.36 11.06
CA LYS A 5 54.58 8.77 12.40
C LYS A 5 53.51 7.68 12.46
N GLY A 6 53.95 6.48 12.84
CA GLY A 6 53.24 5.22 12.73
C GLY A 6 51.90 5.17 13.46
N LYS A 7 51.03 4.28 12.93
CA LYS A 7 49.83 3.78 13.61
C LYS A 7 50.25 3.17 14.94
N ILE A 8 49.89 3.84 16.03
CA ILE A 8 50.04 3.31 17.38
C ILE A 8 48.90 2.31 17.59
N VAL A 9 49.14 1.07 17.17
CA VAL A 9 48.34 -0.10 17.55
C VAL A 9 48.70 -0.42 19.00
N GLY A 10 47.77 -0.21 19.94
CA GLY A 10 47.97 -0.62 21.34
C GLY A 10 47.99 0.46 22.42
N ARG A 11 47.53 1.70 22.16
CA ARG A 11 47.17 2.60 23.27
C ARG A 11 45.78 2.25 23.77
N GLU A 12 45.69 1.83 25.03
CA GLU A 12 44.44 1.74 25.79
C GLU A 12 43.58 2.99 25.49
N LYS A 13 42.28 2.79 25.32
CA LYS A 13 41.34 3.89 25.02
C LYS A 13 41.43 4.89 26.17
N LYS A 14 42.24 5.94 25.97
CA LYS A 14 42.41 7.03 26.93
C LYS A 14 41.04 7.52 27.37
N VAL A 15 40.82 7.65 28.67
CA VAL A 15 39.60 8.24 29.23
C VAL A 15 39.41 9.60 28.57
N ILE A 16 38.32 9.75 27.81
CA ILE A 16 38.01 10.95 27.05
C ILE A 16 37.15 11.84 27.94
N HIS A 17 37.60 13.07 28.20
CA HIS A 17 36.79 14.04 28.94
C HIS A 17 35.48 14.34 28.18
N PRO A 18 34.31 14.39 28.84
CA PRO A 18 33.00 14.53 28.18
C PRO A 18 32.88 15.78 27.30
N TYR A 19 33.48 16.89 27.71
CA TYR A 19 33.47 18.15 26.93
C TYR A 19 34.61 18.29 25.91
N SER A 20 35.39 17.23 25.67
CA SER A 20 36.47 17.28 24.69
C SER A 20 35.96 17.23 23.24
N ARG A 21 36.73 17.78 22.30
CA ARG A 21 36.43 17.67 20.85
C ARG A 21 36.27 16.23 20.39
N ARG A 22 37.05 15.31 20.96
CA ARG A 22 36.99 13.87 20.64
C ARG A 22 35.70 13.23 21.14
N ALA A 23 35.22 13.59 22.33
CA ALA A 23 33.90 13.16 22.81
C ALA A 23 32.77 13.69 21.91
N ALA A 24 32.83 14.97 21.52
CA ALA A 24 31.85 15.56 20.60
C ALA A 24 31.83 14.90 19.20
N GLN A 25 32.98 14.41 18.72
CA GLN A 25 33.04 13.64 17.47
C GLN A 25 32.38 12.27 17.62
N ILE A 26 32.67 11.55 18.72
CA ILE A 26 32.07 10.24 19.01
C ILE A 26 30.55 10.35 19.14
N THR A 27 30.03 11.37 19.83
CA THR A 27 28.57 11.56 19.97
C THR A 27 27.90 11.87 18.62
N ARG A 28 28.55 12.67 17.76
CA ARG A 28 28.06 12.93 16.39
C ARG A 28 28.01 11.66 15.54
N GLU A 29 29.06 10.84 15.60
CA GLU A 29 29.13 9.57 14.89
C GLU A 29 28.07 8.58 15.40
N ALA A 30 27.91 8.46 16.72
CA ALA A 30 26.89 7.62 17.34
C ALA A 30 25.48 8.03 16.90
N HIS A 31 25.16 9.33 16.93
CA HIS A 31 23.87 9.84 16.49
C HIS A 31 23.63 9.62 14.98
N LYS A 32 24.67 9.73 14.15
CA LYS A 32 24.59 9.40 12.72
C LYS A 32 24.29 7.91 12.51
N GLN A 33 24.95 7.03 13.27
CA GLN A 33 24.69 5.59 13.22
C GLN A 33 23.28 5.26 13.69
N GLU A 34 22.84 5.85 14.80
CA GLU A 34 21.48 5.67 15.33
C GLU A 34 20.41 6.06 14.31
N LYS A 35 20.56 7.22 13.65
CA LYS A 35 19.67 7.63 12.56
C LYS A 35 19.68 6.63 11.40
N LYS A 36 20.84 6.12 11.02
CA LYS A 36 20.97 5.13 9.95
C LYS A 36 20.28 3.82 10.32
N GLU A 37 20.45 3.32 11.54
CA GLU A 37 19.79 2.10 12.01
C GLU A 37 18.27 2.31 12.15
N LYS A 38 17.81 3.47 12.63
CA LYS A 38 16.38 3.81 12.64
C LYS A 38 15.74 3.72 11.25
N LEU A 39 16.37 4.33 10.24
CA LEU A 39 15.88 4.27 8.86
C LEU A 39 15.89 2.85 8.27
N LYS A 40 16.88 2.02 8.65
CA LYS A 40 16.89 0.60 8.25
C LYS A 40 15.74 -0.16 8.90
N ASN A 41 15.52 0.06 10.20
CA ASN A 41 14.47 -0.59 10.95
C ASN A 41 13.08 -0.20 10.43
N GLU A 42 12.84 1.08 10.13
CA GLU A 42 11.59 1.54 9.51
C GLU A 42 11.33 0.88 8.16
N LYS A 43 12.36 0.76 7.30
CA LYS A 43 12.25 0.06 6.02
C LYS A 43 11.95 -1.43 6.21
N ALA A 44 12.65 -2.08 7.14
CA ALA A 44 12.43 -3.48 7.47
C ALA A 44 11.01 -3.72 7.99
N LEU A 45 10.51 -2.86 8.89
CA LEU A 45 9.14 -2.93 9.42
C LEU A 45 8.10 -2.77 8.30
N ARG A 46 8.31 -1.84 7.36
CA ARG A 46 7.42 -1.66 6.21
C ARG A 46 7.40 -2.90 5.31
N LEU A 47 8.56 -3.50 5.04
CA LEU A 47 8.65 -4.73 4.25
C LEU A 47 8.02 -5.92 4.97
N ASN A 48 8.24 -6.05 6.28
CA ASN A 48 7.63 -7.09 7.11
C ASN A 48 6.11 -6.99 7.09
N LEU A 49 5.54 -5.78 7.24
CA LEU A 49 4.09 -5.59 7.20
C LEU A 49 3.48 -6.02 5.86
N ILE A 50 4.17 -5.72 4.75
CA ILE A 50 3.75 -6.20 3.43
C ILE A 50 3.86 -7.72 3.36
N GLY A 51 4.98 -8.29 3.83
CA GLY A 51 5.20 -9.73 3.87
C GLY A 51 4.12 -10.49 4.66
N GLU A 52 3.78 -10.01 5.85
CA GLU A 52 2.71 -10.58 6.69
C GLU A 52 1.34 -10.51 6.00
N LYS A 53 1.03 -9.37 5.35
CA LYS A 53 -0.19 -9.23 4.54
C LYS A 53 -0.22 -10.29 3.45
N LEU A 54 0.86 -10.43 2.69
CA LEU A 54 0.96 -11.40 1.61
C LEU A 54 0.88 -12.84 2.10
N GLN A 55 1.54 -13.16 3.20
CA GLN A 55 1.50 -14.47 3.83
C GLN A 55 0.06 -14.85 4.20
N TRP A 56 -0.72 -13.92 4.75
CA TRP A 56 -2.13 -14.16 5.02
C TRP A 56 -2.88 -14.51 3.74
N PHE A 57 -2.68 -13.77 2.64
CA PHE A 57 -3.34 -14.09 1.37
C PHE A 57 -2.93 -15.49 0.87
N GLN A 58 -1.63 -15.81 0.90
CA GLN A 58 -1.12 -17.10 0.43
C GLN A 58 -1.71 -18.27 1.23
N SER A 59 -1.84 -18.17 2.56
CA SER A 59 -2.39 -19.23 3.40
C SER A 59 -3.90 -19.43 3.22
N HIS A 60 -4.61 -18.42 2.70
CA HIS A 60 -6.06 -18.47 2.46
C HIS A 60 -6.41 -18.70 0.98
N LEU A 61 -5.41 -18.93 0.12
CA LEU A 61 -5.64 -19.39 -1.25
C LEU A 61 -5.95 -20.89 -1.25
N ASP A 62 -6.84 -21.27 -2.16
CA ASP A 62 -7.17 -22.65 -2.45
C ASP A 62 -6.04 -23.24 -3.32
N PRO A 63 -5.37 -24.32 -2.90
CA PRO A 63 -4.29 -24.93 -3.68
C PRO A 63 -4.73 -25.43 -5.06
N GLN A 64 -5.98 -25.87 -5.21
CA GLN A 64 -6.46 -26.56 -6.42
C GLN A 64 -6.94 -25.60 -7.52
N LYS A 65 -7.26 -24.35 -7.16
CA LYS A 65 -7.92 -23.42 -8.08
C LYS A 65 -6.94 -22.80 -9.08
N VAL A 66 -7.16 -22.91 -10.39
CA VAL A 66 -6.19 -22.43 -11.39
C VAL A 66 -6.23 -20.89 -11.60
N GLY A 67 -7.34 -20.24 -11.24
CA GLY A 67 -7.49 -18.80 -11.34
C GLY A 67 -8.67 -18.27 -10.54
N TYR A 68 -8.61 -17.00 -10.16
CA TYR A 68 -9.66 -16.34 -9.39
C TYR A 68 -10.46 -15.37 -10.26
N SER A 69 -11.78 -15.37 -10.06
CA SER A 69 -12.62 -14.29 -10.57
C SER A 69 -12.44 -13.03 -9.72
N LYS A 70 -12.84 -11.88 -10.26
CA LYS A 70 -12.90 -10.62 -9.50
C LYS A 70 -13.78 -10.75 -8.26
N LYS A 71 -14.90 -11.49 -8.37
CA LYS A 71 -15.79 -11.77 -7.23
C LYS A 71 -15.07 -12.53 -6.13
N ASP A 72 -14.37 -13.61 -6.49
CA ASP A 72 -13.60 -14.41 -5.54
C ASP A 72 -12.50 -13.57 -4.87
N ALA A 73 -11.89 -12.65 -5.60
CA ALA A 73 -10.88 -11.75 -5.05
C ALA A 73 -11.50 -10.76 -4.03
N CYS A 74 -12.68 -10.22 -4.32
CA CYS A 74 -13.44 -9.41 -3.37
C CYS A 74 -13.84 -10.21 -2.12
N GLU A 75 -14.31 -11.46 -2.28
CA GLU A 75 -14.63 -12.34 -1.15
C GLU A 75 -13.40 -12.63 -0.29
N LEU A 76 -12.23 -12.86 -0.91
CA LEU A 76 -10.98 -13.06 -0.20
C LEU A 76 -10.56 -11.80 0.58
N ILE A 77 -10.77 -10.61 0.01
CA ILE A 77 -10.55 -9.34 0.70
C ILE A 77 -11.51 -9.17 1.88
N GLU A 78 -12.79 -9.52 1.75
CA GLU A 78 -13.73 -9.45 2.88
C GLU A 78 -13.31 -10.39 4.02
N ARG A 79 -12.81 -11.59 3.70
CA ARG A 79 -12.22 -12.49 4.71
C ARG A 79 -10.99 -11.85 5.37
N TYR A 80 -10.14 -11.15 4.61
CA TYR A 80 -8.98 -10.44 5.15
C TYR A 80 -9.37 -9.30 6.09
N LEU A 81 -10.37 -8.51 5.73
CA LEU A 81 -10.88 -7.40 6.55
C LEU A 81 -11.50 -7.92 7.85
N ASN A 82 -12.09 -9.12 7.83
CA ASN A 82 -12.71 -9.73 8.99
C ASN A 82 -11.75 -10.63 9.81
N ARG A 83 -10.45 -10.63 9.53
CA ARG A 83 -9.47 -11.50 10.22
C ARG A 83 -9.40 -11.32 11.74
N PHE A 84 -9.75 -10.14 12.25
CA PHE A 84 -9.72 -9.81 13.68
C PHE A 84 -11.09 -9.96 14.37
N SER A 85 -12.13 -10.42 13.68
CA SER A 85 -13.48 -10.53 14.24
C SER A 85 -13.52 -11.40 15.50
N SER A 86 -12.86 -12.56 15.45
CA SER A 86 -12.72 -13.49 16.58
C SER A 86 -11.98 -12.86 17.77
N GLU A 87 -10.87 -12.14 17.52
CA GLU A 87 -10.09 -11.47 18.59
C GLU A 87 -10.94 -10.38 19.26
N LEU A 88 -11.66 -9.57 18.48
CA LEU A 88 -12.53 -8.52 19.01
C LEU A 88 -13.71 -9.09 19.80
N GLU A 89 -14.30 -10.19 19.35
CA GLU A 89 -15.37 -10.89 20.07
C GLU A 89 -14.87 -11.43 21.40
N GLN A 90 -13.69 -12.05 21.44
CA GLN A 90 -13.07 -12.55 22.66
C GLN A 90 -12.80 -11.41 23.67
N ILE A 91 -12.27 -10.26 23.20
CA ILE A 91 -12.06 -9.08 24.05
C ILE A 91 -13.40 -8.56 24.59
N LYS A 92 -14.43 -8.50 23.75
CA LYS A 92 -15.78 -8.06 24.13
C LYS A 92 -16.37 -8.96 25.21
N LEU A 93 -16.30 -10.29 25.04
CA LEU A 93 -16.78 -11.28 26.01
C LEU A 93 -16.03 -11.20 27.34
N HIS A 94 -14.69 -11.10 27.29
CA HIS A 94 -13.89 -10.98 28.51
C HIS A 94 -14.25 -9.71 29.30
N ASN A 95 -14.45 -8.60 28.60
CA ASN A 95 -14.83 -7.34 29.23
C ASN A 95 -16.27 -7.34 29.76
N SER A 96 -17.22 -7.98 29.08
CA SER A 96 -18.61 -8.06 29.57
C SER A 96 -18.76 -8.88 30.86
N ILE A 97 -17.87 -9.84 31.12
CA ILE A 97 -17.91 -10.69 32.33
C ILE A 97 -17.31 -9.96 33.55
N LYS A 98 -16.33 -9.07 33.36
CA LYS A 98 -15.55 -8.44 34.44
C LYS A 98 -15.70 -6.93 34.51
N ASP A 99 -16.88 -6.40 34.17
CA ASP A 99 -17.13 -4.97 33.98
C ASP A 99 -16.76 -4.11 35.22
N ARG A 100 -16.83 -4.69 36.42
CA ARG A 100 -16.44 -4.03 37.68
C ARG A 100 -14.92 -3.85 37.89
N GLN A 101 -14.06 -4.53 37.11
CA GLN A 101 -12.59 -4.52 37.28
C GLN A 101 -11.84 -3.68 36.24
N GLY A 102 -12.53 -2.77 35.54
CA GLY A 102 -11.93 -1.92 34.51
C GLY A 102 -11.64 -2.66 33.19
N ARG A 103 -11.70 -1.93 32.08
CA ARG A 103 -11.61 -2.49 30.73
C ARG A 103 -10.20 -2.98 30.41
N ARG A 104 -10.05 -4.28 30.13
CA ARG A 104 -8.77 -4.86 29.70
C ARG A 104 -8.64 -4.78 28.19
N HIS A 105 -7.40 -4.80 27.70
CA HIS A 105 -7.04 -4.82 26.27
C HIS A 105 -7.53 -3.60 25.45
N TYR A 106 -7.82 -2.47 26.09
CA TYR A 106 -8.31 -1.26 25.41
C TYR A 106 -7.37 -0.76 24.30
N SER A 107 -6.05 -0.75 24.56
CA SER A 107 -5.06 -0.30 23.59
C SER A 107 -5.04 -1.18 22.33
N ARG A 108 -5.04 -2.51 22.51
CA ARG A 108 -5.06 -3.49 21.42
C ARG A 108 -6.36 -3.40 20.62
N GLU A 109 -7.50 -3.35 21.31
CA GLU A 109 -8.82 -3.22 20.68
C GLU A 109 -8.90 -1.95 19.81
N THR A 110 -8.39 -0.83 20.32
CA THR A 110 -8.39 0.45 19.61
C THR A 110 -7.51 0.38 18.35
N VAL A 111 -6.31 -0.20 18.45
CA VAL A 111 -5.40 -0.35 17.30
C VAL A 111 -6.02 -1.25 16.22
N ILE A 112 -6.68 -2.35 16.61
CA ILE A 112 -7.38 -3.23 15.66
C ILE A 112 -8.49 -2.48 14.95
N LYS A 113 -9.37 -1.80 15.69
CA LYS A 113 -10.49 -1.05 15.11
C LYS A 113 -10.02 0.02 14.14
N GLN A 114 -9.02 0.82 14.52
CA GLN A 114 -8.41 1.82 13.64
C GLN A 114 -7.76 1.21 12.40
N THR A 115 -7.20 0.00 12.51
CA THR A 115 -6.60 -0.69 11.36
C THR A 115 -7.67 -1.21 10.42
N MET A 116 -8.73 -1.85 10.94
CA MET A 116 -9.87 -2.32 10.15
C MET A 116 -10.59 -1.17 9.45
N GLU A 117 -10.78 -0.04 10.14
CA GLU A 117 -11.41 1.16 9.58
C GLU A 117 -10.59 1.73 8.41
N ARG A 118 -9.27 1.87 8.58
CA ARG A 118 -8.37 2.32 7.50
C ARG A 118 -8.39 1.38 6.30
N GLU A 119 -8.35 0.07 6.53
CA GLU A 119 -8.38 -0.91 5.45
C GLU A 119 -9.74 -0.94 4.71
N ARG A 120 -10.86 -0.82 5.44
CA ARG A 120 -12.20 -0.70 4.84
C ARG A 120 -12.33 0.56 4.00
N GLN A 121 -11.90 1.71 4.53
CA GLN A 121 -11.90 2.97 3.80
C GLN A 121 -11.08 2.89 2.51
N GLN A 122 -9.92 2.22 2.54
CA GLN A 122 -9.10 1.98 1.35
C GLN A 122 -9.82 1.09 0.34
N TYR A 123 -10.46 0.00 0.79
CA TYR A 123 -11.15 -0.94 -0.08
C TYR A 123 -12.37 -0.34 -0.78
N GLU A 124 -13.14 0.47 -0.07
CA GLU A 124 -14.33 1.14 -0.61
C GLU A 124 -13.97 2.32 -1.53
N GLY A 125 -12.93 3.09 -1.18
CA GLY A 125 -12.53 4.27 -1.92
C GLY A 125 -11.68 3.95 -3.16
N TYR A 126 -10.38 3.71 -2.95
CA TYR A 126 -9.38 3.62 -4.02
C TYR A 126 -9.05 2.17 -4.44
N GLY A 127 -9.41 1.21 -3.61
CA GLY A 127 -9.11 -0.21 -3.77
C GLY A 127 -7.94 -0.65 -2.91
N LEU A 128 -8.08 -1.82 -2.31
CA LEU A 128 -7.06 -2.45 -1.48
C LEU A 128 -6.04 -3.14 -2.38
N GLU A 129 -4.75 -2.89 -2.13
CA GLU A 129 -3.66 -3.49 -2.89
C GLU A 129 -3.39 -4.92 -2.43
N ILE A 130 -3.62 -5.89 -3.31
CA ILE A 130 -3.42 -7.33 -3.07
C ILE A 130 -2.62 -7.96 -4.22
N PRO A 131 -2.06 -9.17 -4.07
CA PRO A 131 -1.46 -9.91 -5.18
C PRO A 131 -2.45 -10.12 -6.32
N ASP A 132 -1.96 -10.06 -7.56
CA ASP A 132 -2.77 -10.34 -8.74
C ASP A 132 -3.07 -11.83 -8.85
N ILE A 133 -4.14 -12.25 -8.17
CA ILE A 133 -4.66 -13.63 -8.17
C ILE A 133 -5.58 -13.92 -9.38
N ILE A 134 -5.95 -12.89 -10.14
CA ILE A 134 -6.82 -13.00 -11.32
C ILE A 134 -6.03 -13.60 -12.49
N ASN A 135 -4.75 -13.24 -12.62
CA ASN A 135 -3.88 -13.81 -13.63
C ASN A 135 -3.25 -15.12 -13.14
N ALA A 136 -3.49 -16.22 -13.84
CA ALA A 136 -2.96 -17.53 -13.52
C ALA A 136 -1.42 -17.59 -13.46
N GLY A 137 -0.72 -16.83 -14.31
CA GLY A 137 0.75 -16.79 -14.29
C GLY A 137 1.29 -16.15 -13.00
N ASN A 138 0.72 -15.02 -12.61
CA ASN A 138 1.08 -14.33 -11.37
C ASN A 138 0.68 -15.14 -10.14
N LEU A 139 -0.47 -15.82 -10.19
CA LEU A 139 -0.93 -16.71 -9.13
C LEU A 139 0.06 -17.85 -8.86
N ARG A 140 0.63 -18.46 -9.90
CA ARG A 140 1.68 -19.49 -9.74
C ARG A 140 2.91 -18.94 -9.02
N THR A 141 3.42 -17.80 -9.49
CA THR A 141 4.58 -17.15 -8.85
C THR A 141 4.30 -16.76 -7.40
N PHE A 142 3.05 -16.39 -7.08
CA PHE A 142 2.64 -16.05 -5.73
C PHE A 142 2.48 -17.29 -4.83
N ARG A 143 2.08 -18.44 -5.38
CA ARG A 143 2.00 -19.70 -4.63
C ARG A 143 3.37 -20.26 -4.28
N GLU A 144 4.28 -20.24 -5.24
CA GLU A 144 5.67 -20.71 -5.09
C GLU A 144 6.55 -19.73 -4.32
N TRP A 145 5.98 -18.62 -3.82
CA TRP A 145 6.74 -17.66 -3.06
C TRP A 145 7.11 -18.22 -1.68
N ASP A 146 8.41 -18.40 -1.43
CA ASP A 146 8.99 -18.97 -0.20
C ASP A 146 9.01 -18.00 1.00
N PHE A 147 8.14 -16.98 1.04
CA PHE A 147 8.13 -15.93 2.06
C PHE A 147 9.40 -15.05 2.12
N ASP A 148 10.31 -15.17 1.16
CA ASP A 148 11.49 -14.31 1.08
C ASP A 148 11.10 -12.88 0.68
N LEU A 149 11.33 -11.93 1.59
CA LEU A 149 11.02 -10.52 1.40
C LEU A 149 11.80 -9.89 0.23
N LYS A 150 12.93 -10.48 -0.18
CA LYS A 150 13.69 -10.01 -1.35
C LYS A 150 12.96 -10.27 -2.66
N LYS A 151 12.08 -11.27 -2.70
CA LYS A 151 11.27 -11.63 -3.88
C LYS A 151 9.98 -10.82 -3.98
N LEU A 152 9.67 -9.95 -3.01
CA LEU A 152 8.48 -9.08 -3.04
C LEU A 152 8.34 -8.26 -4.34
N PRO A 153 9.40 -7.65 -4.91
CA PRO A 153 9.27 -6.87 -6.14
C PRO A 153 8.83 -7.71 -7.36
N ASN A 154 9.01 -9.03 -7.31
CA ASN A 154 8.61 -9.92 -8.40
C ASN A 154 7.11 -10.24 -8.35
N ILE A 155 6.46 -10.05 -7.20
CA ILE A 155 5.03 -10.30 -7.01
C ILE A 155 4.28 -9.09 -7.56
N LYS A 156 3.44 -9.32 -8.58
CA LYS A 156 2.60 -8.26 -9.13
C LYS A 156 1.43 -7.97 -8.20
N MET A 157 1.34 -6.71 -7.79
CA MET A 157 0.25 -6.20 -6.96
C MET A 157 -0.83 -5.54 -7.84
N ARG A 158 -2.08 -5.64 -7.39
CA ARG A 158 -3.25 -5.08 -8.05
C ARG A 158 -4.19 -4.49 -7.01
N LYS A 159 -4.80 -3.35 -7.35
CA LYS A 159 -5.84 -2.72 -6.52
C LYS A 159 -7.19 -3.28 -6.92
N ILE A 160 -7.95 -3.73 -5.92
CA ILE A 160 -9.32 -4.23 -6.09
C ILE A 160 -10.23 -3.45 -5.15
N CYS A 161 -11.36 -2.98 -5.68
CA CYS A 161 -12.35 -2.23 -4.91
C CYS A 161 -13.64 -3.04 -4.71
N ALA A 162 -14.47 -2.63 -3.76
CA ALA A 162 -15.77 -3.28 -3.51
C ALA A 162 -16.67 -3.31 -4.77
N ASN A 163 -16.57 -2.30 -5.62
CA ASN A 163 -17.35 -2.21 -6.86
C ASN A 163 -16.93 -3.25 -7.93
N ASP A 164 -15.77 -3.90 -7.79
CA ASP A 164 -15.32 -4.93 -8.74
C ASP A 164 -16.09 -6.26 -8.58
N ALA A 165 -16.74 -6.48 -7.43
CA ALA A 165 -17.59 -7.64 -7.20
C ALA A 165 -18.87 -7.60 -8.06
N VAL A 166 -19.36 -6.40 -8.39
CA VAL A 166 -20.56 -6.22 -9.18
C VAL A 166 -20.17 -6.14 -10.65
N PRO A 167 -20.69 -7.02 -11.54
CA PRO A 167 -20.46 -6.88 -12.96
C PRO A 167 -21.09 -5.57 -13.44
N LYS A 168 -20.27 -4.56 -13.73
CA LYS A 168 -20.75 -3.35 -14.40
C LYS A 168 -21.35 -3.78 -15.73
N LYS A 169 -22.65 -3.55 -15.93
CA LYS A 169 -23.29 -3.73 -17.24
C LYS A 169 -22.56 -2.81 -18.22
N CYS A 170 -21.68 -3.38 -19.03
CA CYS A 170 -20.99 -2.64 -20.08
C CYS A 170 -22.08 -2.25 -21.09
N LYS A 171 -22.42 -0.96 -21.18
CA LYS A 171 -23.18 -0.44 -22.32
C LYS A 171 -22.31 -0.76 -23.54
N LYS A 172 -22.73 -1.71 -24.38
CA LYS A 172 -22.09 -1.98 -25.67
C LYS A 172 -22.02 -0.63 -26.40
N LYS A 173 -20.81 -0.12 -26.61
CA LYS A 173 -20.61 0.98 -27.56
C LYS A 173 -20.98 0.40 -28.94
N THR A 174 -22.12 0.82 -29.47
CA THR A 174 -22.43 0.70 -30.89
C THR A 174 -21.36 1.46 -31.64
N VAL A 175 -20.47 0.75 -32.31
CA VAL A 175 -19.58 1.32 -33.31
C VAL A 175 -20.46 1.55 -34.54
N THR A 176 -20.95 2.78 -34.72
CA THR A 176 -21.52 3.19 -36.00
C THR A 176 -20.36 3.38 -36.96
N ALA A 177 -20.28 2.53 -37.98
CA ALA A 177 -19.46 2.76 -39.15
C ALA A 177 -19.95 4.05 -39.81
N VAL A 178 -19.06 5.04 -39.95
CA VAL A 178 -19.28 6.19 -40.81
C VAL A 178 -18.57 5.86 -42.11
N ASP A 179 -19.36 5.54 -43.11
CA ASP A 179 -18.92 5.34 -44.48
C ASP A 179 -18.28 6.62 -45.01
N THR A 180 -17.24 6.39 -45.80
CA THR A 180 -16.51 7.38 -46.58
C THR A 180 -17.33 7.61 -47.85
N ASP A 181 -17.79 8.84 -48.13
CA ASP A 181 -17.93 9.25 -49.53
C ASP A 181 -17.84 10.77 -49.72
N LEU A 182 -17.17 11.12 -50.81
CA LEU A 182 -16.80 12.45 -51.29
C LEU A 182 -17.96 13.08 -52.07
N GLY A 183 -18.13 14.40 -51.97
CA GLY A 183 -19.11 15.13 -52.77
C GLY A 183 -19.09 16.63 -52.57
N GLU A 184 -18.19 17.28 -53.27
CA GLU A 184 -18.08 18.70 -53.64
C GLU A 184 -19.44 19.37 -53.95
N LEU A 185 -19.61 20.66 -53.61
CA LEU A 185 -20.25 21.69 -54.47
C LEU A 185 -20.24 23.10 -53.82
N GLU A 186 -20.16 24.10 -54.70
CA GLU A 186 -19.65 25.45 -54.54
C GLU A 186 -20.54 26.50 -53.84
N LEU A 187 -19.84 27.45 -53.21
CA LEU A 187 -20.03 28.92 -53.14
C LEU A 187 -21.40 29.54 -53.46
N LYS A 188 -21.89 30.36 -52.52
CA LYS A 188 -22.49 31.65 -52.85
C LYS A 188 -22.34 32.66 -51.71
N ASP A 189 -21.52 33.68 -51.97
CA ASP A 189 -21.47 34.95 -51.26
C ASP A 189 -22.81 35.69 -51.44
N GLU A 190 -23.36 36.25 -50.37
CA GLU A 190 -24.17 37.47 -50.41
C GLU A 190 -24.01 38.18 -49.05
N SER A 191 -23.54 39.42 -49.14
CA SER A 191 -23.37 40.38 -48.04
C SER A 191 -24.72 40.90 -47.53
N SER A 192 -24.84 41.14 -46.22
CA SER A 192 -25.65 42.26 -45.74
C SER A 192 -25.12 42.78 -44.41
N ASP A 193 -24.74 44.04 -44.48
CA ASP A 193 -24.23 44.96 -43.47
C ASP A 193 -25.40 45.66 -42.75
N SER A 194 -25.28 45.92 -41.44
CA SER A 194 -25.88 47.05 -40.69
C SER A 194 -25.82 46.85 -39.16
N ASP A 195 -24.78 47.41 -38.55
CA ASP A 195 -24.73 48.40 -37.46
C ASP A 195 -25.72 48.48 -36.27
N GLU A 196 -25.13 48.94 -35.14
CA GLU A 196 -25.69 49.71 -34.00
C GLU A 196 -26.65 48.99 -33.01
N GLU A 197 -26.61 49.14 -31.68
CA GLU A 197 -25.90 50.03 -30.76
C GLU A 197 -25.92 49.39 -29.35
N MET A 198 -25.02 49.84 -28.48
CA MET A 198 -24.85 49.44 -27.08
C MET A 198 -25.90 50.09 -26.18
N THR A 199 -26.46 49.38 -25.19
CA THR A 199 -26.71 49.98 -23.86
C THR A 199 -26.63 48.93 -22.75
N ALA A 200 -25.85 49.26 -21.73
CA ALA A 200 -25.72 48.55 -20.47
C ALA A 200 -26.38 49.39 -19.36
N VAL A 201 -27.13 48.73 -18.48
CA VAL A 201 -27.31 49.10 -17.06
C VAL A 201 -27.35 47.79 -16.26
#